data_AF-A0A1B1BH36-F1
#
_entry.id   AF-A0A1B1BH36-F1
#
_cell.length_a   1.000
_cell.length_b   1.000
_cell.length_c   1.000
_cell.angle_alpha   90.00
_cell.angle_beta   90.00
_cell.angle_gamma   90.00
#
_symmetry.space_group_name_H-M   'P 1'
#
loop_
_entity.id
_entity.type
_entity.pdbx_description
1 polymer ?
#
loop_
_entity_poly.entity_id
_entity_poly.type
_entity_poly.pdbx_seq_one_letter_code
_entity_poly.pdbx_strand_id
1 'polypeptide(L)'
;MTATHGTTPHTLDQQPSLAEYLRASSSGQHRDTETRSFITELMSGHLSLEDYTRYLGQYAWVYEALEQLVDRVSQIDHLDLFDPDLERLPAIESDLAALGVQDWRHEHPPLPATTAYIEHLQSLTNADSVRCLAHHYTRYLGDLSGGQAIASLVARHYGAEPEQLGFYRFDAINNIVQYKRAYRDRLNALSLAPTDVDTLVAEVDAAFTYNGAVFDGLAN
;
A
#
# COMPACT_ATOMS: atom_id res chain seq x y z
N MET A 1 41.76 -49.37 9.56
CA MET A 1 41.85 -48.01 8.98
C MET A 1 40.43 -47.47 8.89
N THR A 2 40.08 -46.63 9.86
CA THR A 2 38.75 -46.04 10.07
C THR A 2 38.52 -44.89 9.09
N ALA A 3 37.58 -45.05 8.16
CA ALA A 3 37.14 -43.97 7.28
C ALA A 3 36.09 -43.13 8.01
N THR A 4 36.50 -41.91 8.33
CA THR A 4 35.74 -40.82 8.95
C THR A 4 34.51 -40.45 8.13
N HIS A 5 33.33 -40.50 8.75
CA HIS A 5 32.11 -39.87 8.24
C HIS A 5 32.26 -38.34 8.38
N GLY A 6 32.33 -37.66 7.24
CA GLY A 6 32.18 -36.20 7.18
C GLY A 6 30.70 -35.87 7.32
N THR A 7 30.27 -35.49 8.51
CA THR A 7 28.97 -34.84 8.74
C THR A 7 29.03 -33.44 8.12
N THR A 8 28.25 -33.24 7.07
CA THR A 8 27.94 -31.93 6.49
C THR A 8 27.41 -31.01 7.60
N PRO A 9 27.90 -29.76 7.73
CA PRO A 9 27.34 -28.82 8.69
C PRO A 9 25.92 -28.47 8.27
N HIS A 10 24.96 -28.72 9.18
CA HIS A 10 23.63 -28.15 9.12
C HIS A 10 23.74 -26.62 9.03
N THR A 11 23.23 -26.03 7.95
CA THR A 11 23.00 -24.59 7.85
C THR A 11 22.05 -24.20 8.99
N LEU A 12 22.54 -23.46 9.97
CA LEU A 12 21.72 -22.91 11.04
C LEU A 12 20.66 -22.00 10.44
N ASP A 13 19.40 -22.23 10.81
CA ASP A 13 18.22 -21.42 10.50
C ASP A 13 18.53 -19.93 10.63
N GLN A 14 18.67 -19.23 9.51
CA GLN A 14 18.56 -17.78 9.54
C GLN A 14 17.09 -17.45 9.69
N GLN A 15 16.71 -16.89 10.84
CA GLN A 15 15.38 -16.30 10.98
C GLN A 15 15.20 -15.26 9.86
N PRO A 16 14.04 -15.26 9.17
CA PRO A 16 13.78 -14.30 8.11
C PRO A 16 13.85 -12.89 8.68
N SER A 17 14.34 -11.94 7.88
CA SER A 17 14.28 -10.52 8.22
C SER A 17 12.82 -10.05 8.35
N LEU A 18 12.57 -8.93 9.03
CA LEU A 18 11.21 -8.42 9.22
C LEU A 18 10.49 -8.21 7.87
N ALA A 19 11.18 -7.63 6.90
CA ALA A 19 10.62 -7.41 5.57
C ALA A 19 10.31 -8.72 4.82
N GLU A 20 11.14 -9.76 4.98
CA GLU A 20 10.86 -11.09 4.41
C GLU A 20 9.69 -11.76 5.11
N TYR A 21 9.60 -11.65 6.43
CA TYR A 21 8.51 -12.18 7.21
C TYR A 21 7.18 -11.53 6.84
N LEU A 22 7.12 -10.20 6.78
CA LEU A 22 5.92 -9.46 6.34
C LEU A 22 5.51 -9.83 4.92
N ARG A 23 6.47 -9.90 3.99
CA ARG A 23 6.18 -10.31 2.61
C ARG A 23 5.62 -11.72 2.53
N ALA A 24 6.18 -12.65 3.32
CA ALA A 24 5.71 -14.04 3.33
C ALA A 24 4.32 -14.14 3.96
N SER A 25 4.11 -13.51 5.11
CA SER A 25 2.85 -13.56 5.86
C SER A 25 1.70 -12.89 5.11
N SER A 26 1.98 -11.83 4.35
CA SER A 26 0.97 -11.09 3.59
C SER A 26 0.80 -11.54 2.13
N SER A 27 1.52 -12.59 1.70
CA SER A 27 1.54 -13.00 0.29
C SER A 27 0.22 -13.57 -0.22
N GLY A 28 -0.55 -14.24 0.65
CA GLY A 28 -1.89 -14.73 0.34
C GLY A 28 -2.86 -13.57 0.14
N GLN A 29 -2.88 -12.63 1.10
CA GLN A 29 -3.74 -11.45 1.07
C GLN A 29 -3.43 -10.54 -0.11
N HIS A 30 -2.15 -10.38 -0.46
CA HIS A 30 -1.76 -9.64 -1.66
C HIS A 30 -2.37 -10.26 -2.92
N ARG A 31 -2.26 -11.59 -3.07
CA ARG A 31 -2.83 -12.31 -4.21
C ARG A 31 -4.35 -12.19 -4.22
N ASP A 32 -5.01 -12.38 -3.08
CA ASP A 32 -6.46 -12.28 -2.96
C ASP A 32 -6.95 -10.88 -3.37
N THR A 33 -6.21 -9.85 -2.96
CA THR A 33 -6.46 -8.45 -3.32
C THR A 33 -6.29 -8.19 -4.83
N GLU A 34 -5.24 -8.74 -5.45
CA GLU A 34 -5.01 -8.65 -6.91
C GLU A 34 -6.08 -9.40 -7.72
N THR A 35 -6.72 -10.40 -7.12
CA THR A 35 -7.79 -11.19 -7.76
C THR A 35 -9.20 -10.66 -7.52
N ARG A 36 -9.36 -9.52 -6.83
CA ARG A 36 -10.68 -8.89 -6.64
C ARG A 36 -11.24 -8.46 -7.99
N SER A 37 -12.54 -8.69 -8.19
CA SER A 37 -13.22 -8.48 -9.47
C SER A 37 -12.96 -7.09 -10.04
N PHE A 38 -13.07 -6.04 -9.22
CA PHE A 38 -12.79 -4.68 -9.67
C PHE A 38 -11.38 -4.53 -10.28
N ILE A 39 -10.34 -5.05 -9.61
CA ILE A 39 -8.97 -4.99 -10.11
C ILE A 39 -8.80 -5.86 -11.36
N THR A 40 -9.37 -7.05 -11.40
CA THR A 40 -9.25 -7.93 -12.57
C THR A 40 -9.95 -7.34 -13.80
N GLU A 41 -11.13 -6.73 -13.63
CA GLU A 41 -11.86 -6.06 -14.72
C GLU A 41 -11.17 -4.77 -15.17
N LEU A 42 -10.58 -4.00 -14.23
CA LEU A 42 -9.77 -2.82 -14.54
C LEU A 42 -8.53 -3.19 -15.37
N MET A 43 -7.85 -4.28 -14.99
CA MET A 43 -6.62 -4.73 -15.67
C MET A 43 -6.88 -5.44 -16.98
N SER A 44 -8.09 -5.96 -17.20
CA SER A 44 -8.48 -6.62 -18.45
C SER A 44 -9.17 -5.70 -19.46
N GLY A 45 -9.46 -4.45 -19.08
CA GLY A 45 -10.04 -3.47 -20.00
C GLY A 45 -11.57 -3.52 -20.09
N HIS A 46 -12.26 -4.13 -19.11
CA HIS A 46 -13.72 -4.26 -19.11
C HIS A 46 -14.45 -3.18 -18.31
N LEU A 47 -13.73 -2.35 -17.56
CA LEU A 47 -14.26 -1.14 -16.93
C LEU A 47 -14.18 0.09 -17.86
N SER A 48 -14.28 1.28 -17.28
CA SER A 48 -14.17 2.57 -17.96
C SER A 48 -13.19 3.52 -17.27
N LEU A 49 -12.86 4.63 -17.93
CA LEU A 49 -12.12 5.73 -17.30
C LEU A 49 -12.90 6.31 -16.10
N GLU A 50 -14.23 6.34 -16.15
CA GLU A 50 -15.09 6.78 -15.05
C GLU A 50 -15.00 5.85 -13.83
N ASP A 51 -14.90 4.53 -14.03
CA ASP A 51 -14.67 3.58 -12.94
C ASP A 51 -13.28 3.78 -12.29
N TYR A 52 -12.27 4.10 -13.10
CA TYR A 52 -10.95 4.48 -12.60
C TYR A 52 -11.01 5.79 -11.79
N THR A 53 -11.76 6.80 -12.26
CA THR A 53 -12.02 8.03 -11.50
C THR A 53 -12.71 7.74 -10.16
N ARG A 54 -13.75 6.90 -10.15
CA ARG A 54 -14.44 6.47 -8.92
C ARG A 54 -13.46 5.82 -7.96
N TYR A 55 -12.57 4.96 -8.46
CA TYR A 55 -11.52 4.32 -7.68
C TYR A 55 -10.55 5.33 -7.06
N LEU A 56 -10.05 6.29 -7.84
CA LEU A 56 -9.18 7.36 -7.32
C LEU A 56 -9.90 8.19 -6.25
N GLY A 57 -11.19 8.49 -6.42
CA GLY A 57 -11.99 9.18 -5.42
C GLY A 57 -12.06 8.42 -4.08
N GLN A 58 -12.18 7.09 -4.10
CA GLN A 58 -12.12 6.29 -2.87
C GLN A 58 -10.73 6.29 -2.25
N TYR A 59 -9.68 6.28 -3.07
CA TYR A 59 -8.31 6.35 -2.57
C TYR A 59 -7.95 7.71 -2.00
N ALA A 60 -8.47 8.81 -2.54
CA ALA A 60 -8.27 10.15 -1.96
C ALA A 60 -8.64 10.17 -0.47
N TRP A 61 -9.79 9.60 -0.10
CA TRP A 61 -10.19 9.46 1.30
C TRP A 61 -9.23 8.61 2.15
N VAL A 62 -8.77 7.47 1.60
CA VAL A 62 -7.87 6.55 2.32
C VAL A 62 -6.50 7.20 2.55
N TYR A 63 -5.94 7.83 1.52
CA TYR A 63 -4.64 8.51 1.62
C TYR A 63 -4.71 9.74 2.51
N GLU A 64 -5.79 10.53 2.44
CA GLU A 64 -6.00 11.64 3.38
C GLU A 64 -5.96 11.15 4.84
N ALA A 65 -6.68 10.07 5.16
CA ALA A 65 -6.69 9.51 6.51
C ALA A 65 -5.34 8.91 6.93
N LEU A 66 -4.65 8.22 6.00
CA LEU A 66 -3.35 7.61 6.27
C LEU A 66 -2.26 8.67 6.46
N GLU A 67 -2.20 9.67 5.60
CA GLU A 67 -1.18 10.73 5.66
C GLU A 67 -1.38 11.60 6.91
N GLN A 68 -2.62 11.93 7.28
CA GLN A 68 -2.92 12.57 8.57
C GLN A 68 -2.52 11.72 9.77
N LEU A 69 -2.65 10.39 9.69
CA LEU A 69 -2.17 9.50 10.75
C LEU A 69 -0.65 9.53 10.84
N VAL A 70 0.05 9.43 9.70
CA VAL A 70 1.52 9.50 9.62
C VAL A 70 2.04 10.82 10.20
N ASP A 71 1.40 11.94 9.88
CA ASP A 71 1.72 13.25 10.43
C ASP A 71 1.61 13.28 11.95
N ARG A 72 0.47 12.79 12.49
CA ARG A 72 0.21 12.76 13.94
C ARG A 72 1.20 11.86 14.68
N VAL A 73 1.49 10.68 14.14
CA VAL A 73 2.45 9.72 14.72
C VAL A 73 3.86 10.30 14.68
N SER A 74 4.26 10.93 13.57
CA SER A 74 5.61 11.51 13.40
C SER A 74 5.90 12.66 14.37
N GLN A 75 4.89 13.26 15.01
CA GLN A 75 5.10 14.23 16.10
C GLN A 75 5.61 13.58 17.40
N ILE A 76 5.44 12.26 17.58
CA ILE A 76 5.84 11.52 18.78
C ILE A 76 6.96 10.52 18.49
N ASP A 77 6.79 9.72 17.44
CA ASP A 77 7.69 8.64 17.08
C ASP A 77 7.93 8.64 15.56
N HIS A 78 8.92 9.43 15.13
CA HIS A 78 9.28 9.55 13.73
C HIS A 78 10.11 8.34 13.30
N LEU A 79 9.54 7.53 12.40
CA LEU A 79 10.25 6.49 11.70
C LEU A 79 10.79 7.05 10.37
N ASP A 80 12.06 6.79 10.04
CA ASP A 80 12.67 7.13 8.72
C ASP A 80 11.94 6.52 7.50
N LEU A 81 10.94 5.67 7.77
CA LEU A 81 10.04 5.08 6.78
C LEU A 81 8.91 6.03 6.37
N PHE A 82 8.53 6.98 7.22
CA PHE A 82 7.51 8.00 6.98
C PHE A 82 8.08 9.13 6.12
N ASP A 83 8.41 8.76 4.89
CA ASP A 83 9.03 9.63 3.89
C ASP A 83 7.96 10.45 3.15
N PRO A 84 7.95 11.80 3.25
CA PRO A 84 6.97 12.65 2.57
C PRO A 84 6.99 12.50 1.04
N ASP A 85 8.10 12.06 0.45
CA ASP A 85 8.19 11.80 -1.00
C ASP A 85 7.26 10.66 -1.46
N LEU A 86 6.71 9.88 -0.52
CA LEU A 86 5.70 8.86 -0.78
C LEU A 86 4.27 9.38 -0.80
N GLU A 87 3.97 10.54 -0.19
CA GLU A 87 2.61 11.07 -0.09
C GLU A 87 1.92 11.12 -1.46
N ARG A 88 0.68 10.65 -1.52
CA ARG A 88 -0.09 10.46 -2.74
C ARG A 88 -1.31 11.35 -2.84
N LEU A 89 -1.87 11.86 -1.74
CA LEU A 89 -3.08 12.69 -1.82
C LEU A 89 -2.95 13.84 -2.83
N PRO A 90 -1.86 14.64 -2.86
CA PRO A 90 -1.75 15.73 -3.85
C PRO A 90 -1.74 15.22 -5.30
N ALA A 91 -1.16 14.05 -5.55
CA ALA A 91 -1.14 13.44 -6.88
C ALA A 91 -2.53 12.91 -7.26
N ILE A 92 -3.26 12.29 -6.32
CA ILE A 92 -4.63 11.82 -6.54
C ILE A 92 -5.56 13.01 -6.83
N GLU A 93 -5.45 14.12 -6.08
CA GLU A 93 -6.25 15.32 -6.30
C GLU A 93 -5.97 15.95 -7.67
N SER A 94 -4.69 15.97 -8.08
CA SER A 94 -4.30 16.42 -9.43
C SER A 94 -4.89 15.52 -10.53
N ASP A 95 -4.82 14.20 -10.37
CA ASP A 95 -5.37 13.24 -11.33
C ASP A 95 -6.89 13.39 -11.45
N LEU A 96 -7.60 13.52 -10.31
CA LEU A 96 -9.05 13.73 -10.27
C LEU A 96 -9.44 15.04 -10.99
N ALA A 97 -8.69 16.12 -10.79
CA ALA A 97 -8.90 17.37 -11.52
C ALA A 97 -8.67 17.21 -13.04
N ALA A 98 -7.64 16.48 -13.45
CA ALA A 98 -7.38 16.16 -14.86
C ALA A 98 -8.42 15.22 -15.47
N LEU A 99 -9.11 14.43 -14.65
CA LEU A 99 -10.27 13.59 -15.02
C LEU A 99 -11.58 14.38 -15.03
N GLY A 100 -11.57 15.68 -14.71
CA GLY A 100 -12.72 16.57 -14.76
C GLY A 100 -13.53 16.68 -13.47
N VAL A 101 -13.05 16.08 -12.37
CA VAL A 101 -13.68 16.17 -11.04
C VAL A 101 -13.28 17.48 -10.37
N GLN A 102 -14.26 18.32 -10.02
CA GLN A 102 -14.01 19.63 -9.42
C GLN A 102 -14.01 19.58 -7.89
N ASP A 103 -14.92 18.78 -7.32
CA ASP A 103 -15.03 18.53 -5.89
C ASP A 103 -15.21 17.03 -5.65
N TRP A 104 -14.07 16.34 -5.52
CA TRP A 104 -14.07 14.89 -5.35
C TRP A 104 -14.78 14.44 -4.07
N ARG A 105 -14.86 15.29 -3.03
CA ARG A 105 -15.56 14.93 -1.78
C ARG A 105 -17.07 14.89 -1.99
N HIS A 106 -17.59 15.77 -2.84
CA HIS A 106 -19.00 15.78 -3.21
C HIS A 106 -19.34 14.76 -4.29
N GLU A 107 -18.50 14.66 -5.33
CA GLU A 107 -18.74 13.83 -6.52
C GLU A 107 -18.43 12.34 -6.26
N HIS A 108 -17.52 12.03 -5.34
CA HIS A 108 -17.13 10.69 -4.95
C HIS A 108 -17.18 10.50 -3.43
N PRO A 109 -18.39 10.48 -2.82
CA PRO A 109 -18.53 10.21 -1.39
C PRO A 109 -17.93 8.83 -1.04
N PRO A 110 -17.43 8.65 0.19
CA PRO A 110 -16.82 7.38 0.58
C PRO A 110 -17.88 6.29 0.58
N LEU A 111 -17.56 5.16 -0.07
CA LEU A 111 -18.36 3.95 0.03
C LEU A 111 -18.38 3.45 1.49
N PRO A 112 -19.35 2.58 1.88
CA PRO A 112 -19.37 2.02 3.23
C PRO A 112 -18.04 1.34 3.62
N ALA A 113 -17.42 0.61 2.70
CA ALA A 113 -16.11 -0.02 2.92
C ALA A 113 -14.98 1.01 3.08
N THR A 114 -14.98 2.07 2.28
CA THR A 114 -14.02 3.17 2.39
C THR A 114 -14.19 3.90 3.72
N THR A 115 -15.43 4.16 4.14
CA THR A 115 -15.75 4.75 5.45
C THR A 115 -15.19 3.91 6.58
N ALA A 116 -15.42 2.60 6.57
CA ALA A 116 -14.88 1.69 7.59
C ALA A 116 -13.34 1.72 7.64
N TYR A 117 -12.67 1.86 6.49
CA TYR A 117 -11.21 1.97 6.45
C TYR A 117 -10.73 3.31 7.05
N ILE A 118 -11.36 4.42 6.67
CA ILE A 118 -11.04 5.74 7.22
C ILE A 118 -11.25 5.77 8.73
N GLU A 119 -12.38 5.25 9.21
CA GLU A 119 -12.71 5.19 10.64
C GLU A 119 -11.67 4.38 11.41
N HIS A 120 -11.20 3.27 10.85
CA HIS A 120 -10.11 2.48 11.43
C HIS A 120 -8.82 3.29 11.55
N LEU A 121 -8.37 3.93 10.46
CA LEU A 121 -7.17 4.78 10.47
C LEU A 121 -7.29 5.95 11.46
N GLN A 122 -8.47 6.56 11.55
CA GLN A 122 -8.76 7.66 12.47
C GLN A 122 -8.83 7.22 13.94
N SER A 123 -9.21 5.96 14.19
CA SER A 123 -9.22 5.38 15.54
C SER A 123 -7.81 5.17 16.11
N LEU A 124 -6.79 5.10 15.25
CA LEU A 124 -5.39 4.99 15.65
C LEU A 124 -4.90 6.31 16.25
N THR A 125 -4.18 6.20 17.36
CA THR A 125 -3.60 7.31 18.09
C THR A 125 -2.17 7.59 17.60
N ASN A 126 -1.61 8.71 18.02
CA ASN A 126 -0.21 9.06 17.74
C ASN A 126 0.82 8.14 18.43
N ALA A 127 0.40 7.26 19.35
CA ALA A 127 1.25 6.24 19.94
C ALA A 127 1.27 4.91 19.15
N ASP A 128 0.43 4.78 18.12
CA ASP A 128 0.26 3.54 17.34
C ASP A 128 1.23 3.46 16.14
N SER A 129 2.51 3.80 16.32
CA SER A 129 3.48 3.90 15.22
C SER A 129 3.66 2.59 14.44
N VAL A 130 3.62 1.45 15.13
CA VAL A 130 3.68 0.10 14.53
C VAL A 130 2.46 -0.17 13.64
N ARG A 131 1.25 0.21 14.07
CA ARG A 131 0.02 0.00 13.29
C ARG A 131 -0.05 0.98 12.12
N CYS A 132 0.36 2.22 12.32
CA CYS A 132 0.57 3.20 11.25
C CYS A 132 1.53 2.66 10.18
N LEU A 133 2.68 2.11 10.60
CA LEU A 133 3.66 1.48 9.71
C LEU A 133 3.06 0.34 8.88
N ALA A 134 2.13 -0.44 9.44
CA ALA A 134 1.46 -1.52 8.72
C ALA A 134 0.67 -1.03 7.50
N HIS A 135 -0.10 0.05 7.67
CA HIS A 135 -0.87 0.67 6.58
C HIS A 135 0.05 1.39 5.58
N HIS A 136 1.07 2.09 6.08
CA HIS A 136 2.09 2.72 5.26
C HIS A 136 2.81 1.70 4.36
N TYR A 137 3.28 0.60 4.94
CA TYR A 137 3.88 -0.51 4.21
C TYR A 137 2.93 -1.08 3.16
N THR A 138 1.71 -1.43 3.54
CA THR A 138 0.73 -2.07 2.65
C THR A 138 0.40 -1.20 1.44
N ARG A 139 0.15 0.10 1.65
CA ARG A 139 -0.19 1.04 0.57
C ARG A 139 1.00 1.34 -0.32
N TYR A 140 2.05 1.95 0.22
CA TYR A 140 3.12 2.51 -0.60
C TYR A 140 3.99 1.44 -1.29
N LEU A 141 4.26 0.29 -0.66
CA LEU A 141 4.98 -0.79 -1.34
C LEU A 141 4.12 -1.48 -2.40
N GLY A 142 2.80 -1.49 -2.22
CA GLY A 142 1.84 -1.91 -3.23
C GLY A 142 1.89 -1.01 -4.46
N ASP A 143 1.78 0.30 -4.27
CA ASP A 143 1.82 1.30 -5.35
C ASP A 143 3.14 1.26 -6.12
N LEU A 144 4.26 1.17 -5.42
CA LEU A 144 5.60 1.06 -6.02
C LEU A 144 5.84 -0.30 -6.71
N SER A 145 4.95 -1.29 -6.55
CA SER A 145 5.09 -2.62 -7.13
C SER A 145 4.13 -2.88 -8.28
N GLY A 146 2.82 -2.72 -8.07
CA GLY A 146 1.79 -2.92 -9.09
C GLY A 146 1.40 -1.65 -9.85
N GLY A 147 1.66 -0.46 -9.28
CA GLY A 147 1.16 0.81 -9.81
C GLY A 147 1.60 1.11 -11.24
N GLN A 148 2.84 0.76 -11.62
CA GLN A 148 3.31 0.95 -13.00
C GLN A 148 2.53 0.10 -14.02
N ALA A 149 2.16 -1.12 -13.64
CA ALA A 149 1.35 -1.98 -14.50
C ALA A 149 -0.07 -1.42 -14.61
N ILE A 150 -0.64 -0.96 -13.48
CA ILE A 150 -1.96 -0.32 -13.47
C ILE A 150 -1.98 0.91 -14.36
N ALA A 151 -1.02 1.84 -14.19
CA ALA A 151 -0.93 3.05 -15.00
C ALA A 151 -0.85 2.72 -16.51
N SER A 152 0.02 1.77 -16.88
CA SER A 152 0.17 1.36 -18.29
C SER A 152 -1.10 0.74 -18.87
N LEU A 153 -1.84 -0.05 -18.08
CA LEU A 153 -3.05 -0.72 -18.55
C LEU A 153 -4.24 0.24 -18.60
N VAL A 154 -4.36 1.16 -17.63
CA VAL A 154 -5.38 2.21 -17.63
C VAL A 154 -5.21 3.14 -18.83
N ALA A 155 -3.98 3.60 -19.12
CA ALA A 155 -3.69 4.36 -20.33
C ALA A 155 -4.09 3.60 -21.61
N ARG A 156 -3.70 2.32 -21.70
CA ARG A 156 -3.93 1.49 -22.88
C ARG A 156 -5.41 1.17 -23.11
N HIS A 157 -6.15 0.81 -22.06
CA HIS A 157 -7.51 0.32 -22.17
C HIS A 157 -8.54 1.44 -22.19
N TYR A 158 -8.29 2.53 -21.47
CA TYR A 158 -9.27 3.58 -21.22
C TYR A 158 -8.85 4.94 -21.77
N GLY A 159 -7.68 5.04 -22.41
CA GLY A 159 -7.19 6.28 -23.01
C GLY A 159 -6.84 7.35 -21.98
N ALA A 160 -6.44 6.95 -20.77
CA ALA A 160 -6.00 7.90 -19.75
C ALA A 160 -4.72 8.62 -20.20
N GLU A 161 -4.74 9.94 -20.08
CA GLU A 161 -3.61 10.80 -20.41
C GLU A 161 -2.56 10.82 -19.28
N PRO A 162 -1.30 11.19 -19.55
CA PRO A 162 -0.25 11.20 -18.53
C PRO A 162 -0.56 12.05 -17.29
N GLU A 163 -1.34 13.14 -17.45
CA GLU A 163 -1.75 14.01 -16.33
C GLU A 163 -2.86 13.38 -15.45
N GLN A 164 -3.45 12.26 -15.86
CA GLN A 164 -4.48 11.52 -15.13
C GLN A 164 -3.92 10.29 -14.40
N LEU A 165 -2.59 10.12 -14.40
CA LEU A 165 -1.88 8.95 -13.88
C LEU A 165 -0.71 9.33 -12.94
N GLY A 166 -0.71 10.56 -12.42
CA GLY A 166 0.28 11.11 -11.51
C GLY A 166 0.44 10.33 -10.21
N PHE A 167 -0.65 9.73 -9.71
CA PHE A 167 -0.67 8.87 -8.52
C PHE A 167 0.45 7.83 -8.55
N TYR A 168 0.69 7.21 -9.71
CA TYR A 168 1.66 6.13 -9.88
C TYR A 168 3.08 6.61 -10.20
N ARG A 169 3.34 7.90 -10.43
CA ARG A 169 4.63 8.37 -10.97
C ARG A 169 5.76 8.45 -9.94
N PHE A 170 5.46 8.84 -8.69
CA PHE A 170 6.46 9.08 -7.65
C PHE A 170 7.66 9.92 -8.12
N ASP A 171 7.42 11.14 -8.61
CA ASP A 171 8.44 11.96 -9.29
C ASP A 171 9.71 12.26 -8.47
N ALA A 172 9.61 12.26 -7.13
CA ALA A 172 10.77 12.42 -6.24
C ALA A 172 11.66 11.16 -6.17
N ILE A 173 11.14 10.00 -6.59
CA ILE A 173 11.82 8.70 -6.51
C ILE A 173 12.46 8.35 -7.86
N ASN A 174 13.75 8.65 -7.99
CA ASN A 174 14.53 8.39 -9.21
C ASN A 174 14.61 6.90 -9.61
N ASN A 175 14.62 5.98 -8.64
CA ASN A 175 14.74 4.54 -8.91
C ASN A 175 13.87 3.73 -7.93
N ILE A 176 12.69 3.33 -8.39
CA ILE A 176 11.70 2.56 -7.61
C ILE A 176 12.28 1.25 -7.08
N VAL A 177 13.11 0.54 -7.84
CA VAL A 177 13.68 -0.75 -7.41
C VAL A 177 14.65 -0.55 -6.24
N GLN A 178 15.54 0.45 -6.35
CA GLN A 178 16.47 0.79 -5.28
C GLN A 178 15.73 1.34 -4.06
N TYR A 179 14.72 2.19 -4.27
CA TYR A 179 13.90 2.74 -3.19
C TYR A 179 13.19 1.65 -2.40
N LYS A 180 12.53 0.70 -3.07
CA LYS A 180 11.89 -0.45 -2.40
C LYS A 180 12.89 -1.35 -1.67
N ARG A 181 14.15 -1.43 -2.12
CA ARG A 181 15.19 -2.14 -1.37
C ARG A 181 15.54 -1.36 -0.10
N ALA A 182 15.83 -0.06 -0.23
CA ALA A 182 16.14 0.81 0.90
C ALA A 182 15.01 0.85 1.94
N TYR A 183 13.74 0.89 1.51
CA TYR A 183 12.59 0.79 2.41
C TYR A 183 12.61 -0.51 3.23
N ARG A 184 12.89 -1.66 2.59
CA ARG A 184 12.99 -2.95 3.29
C ARG A 184 14.19 -3.00 4.22
N ASP A 185 15.31 -2.40 3.83
CA ASP A 185 16.48 -2.30 4.70
C ASP A 185 16.18 -1.45 5.95
N ARG A 186 15.43 -0.34 5.81
CA ARG A 186 14.93 0.46 6.93
C ARG A 186 13.97 -0.32 7.83
N LEU A 187 13.02 -1.08 7.25
CA LEU A 187 12.17 -2.00 8.02
C LEU A 187 13.00 -3.01 8.83
N ASN A 188 14.01 -3.61 8.21
CA ASN A 188 14.88 -4.60 8.85
C ASN A 188 15.75 -4.01 9.96
N ALA A 189 15.99 -2.70 9.94
CA ALA A 189 16.75 -2.00 10.96
C ALA A 189 15.89 -1.63 12.20
N LEU A 190 14.57 -1.76 12.13
CA LEU A 190 13.69 -1.48 13.26
C LEU A 190 13.93 -2.51 14.38
N SER A 191 14.15 -2.01 15.60
CA SER A 191 14.27 -2.84 16.80
C SER A 191 12.91 -3.01 17.45
N LEU A 192 12.05 -3.83 16.85
CA LEU A 192 10.71 -4.12 17.36
C LEU A 192 10.74 -5.25 18.40
N ALA A 193 9.94 -5.11 19.46
CA ALA A 193 9.70 -6.23 20.37
C ALA A 193 8.88 -7.32 19.64
N PRO A 194 8.96 -8.60 20.05
CA PRO A 194 8.16 -9.66 19.42
C PRO A 194 6.65 -9.36 19.38
N THR A 195 6.11 -8.72 20.43
CA THR A 195 4.71 -8.29 20.47
C THR A 195 4.37 -7.20 19.45
N ASP A 196 5.33 -6.34 19.12
CA ASP A 196 5.17 -5.31 18.09
C ASP A 196 5.24 -5.92 16.69
N VAL A 197 6.07 -6.95 16.49
CA VAL A 197 6.10 -7.72 15.25
C VAL A 197 4.75 -8.42 15.03
N ASP A 198 4.19 -9.06 16.07
CA ASP A 198 2.86 -9.68 15.99
C ASP A 198 1.77 -8.65 15.68
N THR A 199 1.83 -7.48 16.33
CA THR A 199 0.92 -6.35 16.07
C THR A 199 1.04 -5.85 14.63
N LEU A 200 2.27 -5.69 14.13
CA LEU A 200 2.54 -5.25 12.76
C LEU A 200 1.95 -6.23 11.74
N VAL A 201 2.15 -7.53 11.93
CA VAL A 201 1.60 -8.56 11.03
C VAL A 201 0.08 -8.55 11.04
N ALA A 202 -0.54 -8.52 12.22
CA ALA A 202 -2.00 -8.49 12.35
C ALA A 202 -2.59 -7.24 11.67
N GLU A 203 -1.94 -6.08 11.83
CA GLU A 203 -2.40 -4.85 11.22
C GLU A 203 -2.16 -4.81 9.71
N VAL A 204 -1.10 -5.47 9.20
CA VAL A 204 -0.91 -5.64 7.74
C VAL A 204 -2.04 -6.47 7.15
N ASP A 205 -2.45 -7.56 7.83
CA ASP A 205 -3.59 -8.38 7.41
C ASP A 205 -4.91 -7.57 7.42
N ALA A 206 -5.12 -6.76 8.46
CA ALA A 206 -6.25 -5.82 8.51
C ALA A 206 -6.21 -4.81 7.36
N ALA A 207 -5.04 -4.22 7.07
CA ALA A 207 -4.86 -3.28 5.96
C ALA A 207 -5.23 -3.92 4.61
N PHE A 208 -4.81 -5.15 4.34
CA PHE A 208 -5.24 -5.86 3.13
C PHE A 208 -6.74 -6.15 3.11
N THR A 209 -7.32 -6.51 4.25
CA THR A 209 -8.77 -6.75 4.38
C THR A 209 -9.56 -5.49 4.04
N TYR A 210 -9.17 -4.33 4.58
CA TYR A 210 -9.81 -3.05 4.24
C TYR A 210 -9.67 -2.70 2.76
N ASN A 211 -8.47 -2.87 2.19
CA ASN A 211 -8.26 -2.62 0.75
C ASN A 211 -9.13 -3.53 -0.13
N GLY A 212 -9.21 -4.81 0.21
CA GLY A 212 -10.07 -5.77 -0.48
C GLY A 212 -11.55 -5.36 -0.42
N ALA A 213 -12.03 -4.92 0.76
CA ALA A 213 -13.40 -4.46 0.93
C ALA A 213 -13.72 -3.21 0.11
N VAL A 214 -12.77 -2.27 -0.05
CA VAL A 214 -12.93 -1.11 -0.94
C VAL A 214 -13.10 -1.57 -2.40
N PHE A 215 -12.31 -2.55 -2.84
CA PHE A 215 -12.46 -3.13 -4.18
C PHE A 215 -13.78 -3.85 -4.38
N ASP A 216 -14.22 -4.63 -3.40
CA ASP A 216 -15.53 -5.29 -3.43
C ASP A 216 -16.66 -4.24 -3.49
N GLY A 217 -16.51 -3.13 -2.76
CA GLY A 217 -17.45 -2.00 -2.79
C GLY A 217 -17.52 -1.32 -4.16
N LEU A 218 -16.38 -1.18 -4.83
CA LEU A 218 -16.28 -0.59 -6.17
C LEU A 218 -16.82 -1.49 -7.28
N ALA A 219 -16.91 -2.80 -7.07
CA ALA A 219 -17.42 -3.76 -8.05
C ALA A 219 -18.95 -3.81 -8.15
N ASN A 220 -19.67 -3.07 -7.29
CA ASN A 220 -21.14 -3.06 -7.21
C ASN A 220 -21.77 -1.89 -7.97
#